data_AF-A0A819K872-F1
#
_entry.id   AF-A0A819K872-F1
#
_cell.length_a   1.000
_cell.length_b   1.000
_cell.length_c   1.000
_cell.angle_alpha   90.00
_cell.angle_beta   90.00
_cell.angle_gamma   90.00
#
_symmetry.space_group_name_H-M   'P 1'
#
loop_
_entity.id
_entity.type
_entity.pdbx_description
1 polymer ?
#
loop_
_entity_poly.entity_id
_entity_poly.type
_entity_poly.pdbx_seq_one_letter_code
_entity_poly.pdbx_strand_id
1 'polypeptide(L)'
;RGDGLILKPDQPLTMINRLVSDWAFYEGVSQGELYSTRTNIHGQVFYTIFASAMKQDYLIYPSMIGAQPGVIWSYDNPTAVSTFDDDHPLNVSAAKCHDLSICLWYISPLIIFSSSTKYALLGEWNKWTAISSQRIIGIDNFIGSNFALITVYGLVSEVVPILVFHSNLSIVNVTCRMHPDEGEAQLVIDDRRVGCY
;
A
#
# COMPACT_ATOMS: atom_id res chain seq x y z
N ARG A 1 -6.18 14.69 8.61
CA ARG A 1 -5.45 15.94 8.30
C ARG A 1 -5.86 17.00 9.32
N GLY A 2 -5.14 18.13 9.43
CA GLY A 2 -5.47 19.19 10.41
C GLY A 2 -6.84 19.87 10.17
N ASP A 3 -7.40 19.69 8.98
CA ASP A 3 -8.71 20.16 8.52
C ASP A 3 -9.86 19.18 8.82
N GLY A 4 -9.59 18.05 9.49
CA GLY A 4 -10.59 17.01 9.74
C GLY A 4 -10.89 16.09 8.55
N LEU A 5 -10.20 16.25 7.41
CA LEU A 5 -10.33 15.32 6.29
C LEU A 5 -9.69 13.97 6.66
N ILE A 6 -10.49 12.91 6.50
CA ILE A 6 -10.07 11.51 6.61
C ILE A 6 -9.74 11.03 5.20
N LEU A 7 -8.49 10.58 5.01
CA LEU A 7 -8.08 9.99 3.74
C LEU A 7 -8.81 8.66 3.56
N LYS A 8 -9.35 8.45 2.35
CA LYS A 8 -10.07 7.22 2.01
C LYS A 8 -9.45 6.53 0.80
N PRO A 9 -9.56 5.19 0.72
CA PRO A 9 -9.34 4.48 -0.52
C PRO A 9 -10.42 4.81 -1.56
N ASP A 10 -10.20 4.43 -2.81
CA ASP A 10 -11.17 4.67 -3.90
C ASP A 10 -12.37 3.73 -3.82
N GLN A 11 -12.20 2.57 -3.19
CA GLN A 11 -13.27 1.60 -2.96
C GLN A 11 -13.45 1.31 -1.47
N PRO A 12 -14.69 1.02 -1.01
CA PRO A 12 -14.89 0.61 0.37
C PRO A 12 -14.14 -0.70 0.68
N LEU A 13 -13.91 -0.95 1.97
CA LEU A 13 -13.40 -2.21 2.46
C LEU A 13 -14.45 -3.30 2.26
N THR A 14 -14.16 -4.30 1.43
CA THR A 14 -15.08 -5.40 1.09
C THR A 14 -14.43 -6.75 1.32
N MET A 15 -15.25 -7.75 1.66
CA MET A 15 -14.77 -9.11 1.86
C MET A 15 -14.13 -9.67 0.58
N ILE A 16 -13.07 -10.45 0.72
CA ILE A 16 -12.42 -11.09 -0.45
C ILE A 16 -13.36 -12.18 -0.99
N ASN A 17 -13.72 -12.10 -2.27
CA ASN A 17 -14.69 -13.01 -2.90
C ASN A 17 -14.35 -14.49 -2.73
N ARG A 18 -13.06 -14.85 -2.74
CA ARG A 18 -12.62 -16.23 -2.52
C ARG A 18 -13.03 -16.76 -1.15
N LEU A 19 -12.94 -15.93 -0.11
CA LEU A 19 -13.35 -16.29 1.24
C LEU A 19 -14.88 -16.50 1.31
N VAL A 20 -15.66 -15.63 0.68
CA VAL A 20 -17.13 -15.80 0.58
C VAL A 20 -17.47 -17.11 -0.13
N SER A 21 -16.75 -17.42 -1.20
CA SER A 21 -16.90 -18.68 -1.92
C SER A 21 -16.55 -19.87 -1.03
N ASP A 22 -15.45 -19.82 -0.28
CA ASP A 22 -15.05 -20.89 0.64
C ASP A 22 -16.13 -21.09 1.71
N TRP A 23 -16.67 -20.03 2.31
CA TRP A 23 -17.76 -20.14 3.27
C TRP A 23 -18.99 -20.86 2.70
N ALA A 24 -19.37 -20.55 1.46
CA ALA A 24 -20.49 -21.21 0.80
C ALA A 24 -20.25 -22.71 0.57
N PHE A 25 -18.99 -23.12 0.35
CA PHE A 25 -18.62 -24.52 0.15
C PHE A 25 -18.34 -25.28 1.46
N TYR A 26 -17.98 -24.60 2.55
CA TYR A 26 -17.74 -25.18 3.89
C TYR A 26 -18.96 -25.08 4.81
N GLU A 27 -20.13 -25.52 4.32
CA GLU A 27 -21.38 -25.59 5.11
C GLU A 27 -21.80 -24.26 5.77
N GLY A 28 -21.32 -23.12 5.26
CA GLY A 28 -21.61 -21.80 5.83
C GLY A 28 -20.75 -21.41 7.05
N VAL A 29 -19.70 -22.18 7.38
CA VAL A 29 -18.83 -21.85 8.52
C VAL A 29 -17.78 -20.80 8.13
N SER A 30 -17.85 -19.64 8.77
CA SER A 30 -16.86 -18.56 8.60
C SER A 30 -15.46 -19.02 9.04
N GLN A 31 -14.48 -18.75 8.19
CA GLN A 31 -13.05 -19.00 8.46
C GLN A 31 -12.34 -17.79 9.09
N GLY A 32 -13.08 -16.71 9.35
CA GLY A 32 -12.56 -15.45 9.86
C GLY A 32 -12.86 -14.26 8.98
N GLU A 33 -12.52 -13.07 9.45
CA GLU A 33 -12.92 -11.80 8.85
C GLU A 33 -11.79 -11.25 7.99
N LEU A 34 -11.86 -11.42 6.68
CA LEU A 34 -10.84 -10.99 5.73
C LEU A 34 -11.38 -10.06 4.65
N TYR A 35 -10.83 -8.85 4.63
CA TYR A 35 -11.30 -7.78 3.77
C TYR A 35 -10.15 -7.17 2.96
N SER A 36 -10.51 -6.61 1.81
CA SER A 36 -9.60 -5.84 0.98
C SER A 36 -10.26 -4.55 0.52
N THR A 37 -9.45 -3.51 0.36
CA THR A 37 -9.81 -2.27 -0.34
C THR A 37 -8.68 -1.93 -1.31
N ARG A 38 -8.94 -1.02 -2.25
CA ARG A 38 -7.94 -0.54 -3.19
C ARG A 38 -8.02 0.95 -3.47
N THR A 39 -6.87 1.49 -3.84
CA THR A 39 -6.68 2.84 -4.38
C THR A 39 -6.00 2.70 -5.74
N ASN A 40 -6.49 3.39 -6.76
CA ASN A 40 -5.95 3.42 -8.11
C ASN A 40 -5.42 4.82 -8.41
N ILE A 41 -4.10 4.93 -8.58
CA ILE A 41 -3.44 6.15 -9.03
C ILE A 41 -2.90 5.91 -10.44
N HIS A 42 -3.57 6.47 -11.45
CA HIS A 42 -3.15 6.41 -12.86
C HIS A 42 -2.82 4.99 -13.37
N GLY A 43 -3.61 4.00 -12.97
CA GLY A 43 -3.43 2.59 -13.37
C GLY A 43 -2.55 1.77 -12.42
N GLN A 44 -1.89 2.41 -11.46
CA GLN A 44 -1.19 1.73 -10.36
C GLN A 44 -2.18 1.45 -9.24
N VAL A 45 -2.41 0.18 -8.94
CA VAL A 45 -3.40 -0.25 -7.95
C VAL A 45 -2.71 -0.71 -6.67
N PHE A 46 -3.04 -0.04 -5.58
CA PHE A 46 -2.57 -0.33 -4.23
C PHE A 46 -3.69 -1.01 -3.46
N TYR A 47 -3.35 -1.97 -2.60
CA TYR A 47 -4.34 -2.68 -1.79
C TYR A 47 -4.05 -2.52 -0.31
N THR A 48 -5.10 -2.58 0.47
CA THR A 48 -5.03 -2.74 1.93
C THR A 48 -5.81 -3.98 2.29
N ILE A 49 -5.18 -4.88 3.05
CA ILE A 49 -5.77 -6.13 3.54
C ILE A 49 -5.96 -6.02 5.04
N PHE A 50 -7.19 -6.27 5.47
CA PHE A 50 -7.56 -6.30 6.88
C PHE A 50 -7.97 -7.74 7.23
N ALA A 51 -7.40 -8.27 8.32
CA ALA A 51 -7.78 -9.56 8.87
C ALA A 51 -8.08 -9.47 10.37
N SER A 52 -9.12 -10.17 10.81
CA SER A 52 -9.44 -10.37 12.23
C SER A 52 -10.22 -11.67 12.41
N ALA A 53 -10.41 -12.10 13.66
CA ALA A 53 -11.25 -13.26 13.99
C ALA A 53 -10.95 -14.54 13.19
N MET A 54 -9.71 -14.69 12.69
CA MET A 54 -9.30 -15.81 11.85
C MET A 54 -9.36 -17.11 12.65
N LYS A 55 -9.99 -18.12 12.09
CA LYS A 55 -10.15 -19.45 12.72
C LYS A 55 -9.11 -20.46 12.25
N GLN A 56 -8.46 -20.16 11.13
CA GLN A 56 -7.33 -20.92 10.58
C GLN A 56 -6.40 -20.00 9.79
N ASP A 57 -5.18 -20.44 9.57
CA ASP A 57 -4.23 -19.73 8.71
C ASP A 57 -4.77 -19.69 7.26
N TYR A 58 -4.50 -18.59 6.56
CA TYR A 58 -5.00 -18.36 5.20
C TYR A 58 -3.93 -17.72 4.32
N LEU A 59 -3.76 -18.25 3.11
CA LEU A 59 -2.85 -17.68 2.12
C LEU A 59 -3.62 -16.81 1.12
N ILE A 60 -3.20 -15.56 0.96
CA ILE A 60 -3.74 -14.65 -0.05
C ILE A 60 -2.73 -14.54 -1.18
N TYR A 61 -3.17 -14.92 -2.37
CA TYR A 61 -2.40 -14.79 -3.59
C TYR A 61 -2.80 -13.51 -4.34
N PRO A 62 -1.90 -12.91 -5.15
CA PRO A 62 -2.22 -11.70 -5.92
C PRO A 62 -3.52 -11.83 -6.74
N SER A 63 -3.70 -12.97 -7.40
CA SER A 63 -4.88 -13.27 -8.23
C SER A 63 -6.21 -13.24 -7.47
N MET A 64 -6.23 -13.52 -6.16
CA MET A 64 -7.45 -13.54 -5.35
C MET A 64 -8.05 -12.15 -5.11
N ILE A 65 -7.20 -11.11 -5.14
CA ILE A 65 -7.60 -9.71 -4.96
C ILE A 65 -7.44 -8.91 -6.26
N GLY A 66 -7.08 -9.58 -7.36
CA GLY A 66 -6.78 -8.96 -8.66
C GLY A 66 -5.55 -8.05 -8.64
N ALA A 67 -4.63 -8.26 -7.69
CA ALA A 67 -3.39 -7.50 -7.58
C ALA A 67 -2.34 -8.03 -8.58
N GLN A 68 -1.43 -7.14 -8.96
CA GLN A 68 -0.20 -7.50 -9.66
C GLN A 68 0.88 -7.89 -8.64
N PRO A 69 1.93 -8.63 -9.06
CA PRO A 69 3.11 -8.83 -8.23
C PRO A 69 3.69 -7.50 -7.74
N GLY A 70 4.16 -7.51 -6.50
CA GLY A 70 4.58 -6.29 -5.84
C GLY A 70 5.31 -6.56 -4.55
N VAL A 71 5.10 -5.68 -3.59
CA VAL A 71 5.61 -5.82 -2.24
C VAL A 71 4.50 -5.67 -1.23
N ILE A 72 4.69 -6.33 -0.09
CA ILE A 72 3.80 -6.27 1.06
C ILE A 72 4.55 -5.78 2.30
N TRP A 73 3.86 -4.99 3.12
CA TRP A 73 4.32 -4.54 4.42
C TRP A 73 3.15 -4.43 5.40
N SER A 74 3.45 -4.50 6.69
CA SER A 74 2.43 -4.49 7.75
C SER A 74 2.42 -3.15 8.50
N TYR A 75 1.24 -2.76 8.98
CA TYR A 75 1.06 -1.51 9.71
C TYR A 75 1.95 -1.40 10.97
N ASP A 76 2.19 -2.52 11.65
CA ASP A 76 3.03 -2.63 12.85
C ASP A 76 4.54 -2.65 12.55
N ASN A 77 4.93 -2.98 11.32
CA ASN A 77 6.33 -3.03 10.92
C ASN A 77 6.51 -2.56 9.46
N PRO A 78 6.39 -1.25 9.21
CA PRO A 78 6.42 -0.71 7.84
C PRO A 78 7.81 -0.75 7.19
N THR A 79 8.85 -1.06 7.96
CA THR A 79 10.22 -1.23 7.46
C THR A 79 10.52 -2.65 6.99
N ALA A 80 9.70 -3.64 7.39
CA ALA A 80 9.84 -5.02 6.95
C ALA A 80 8.98 -5.25 5.70
N VAL A 81 9.59 -5.07 4.54
CA VAL A 81 8.95 -5.30 3.24
C VAL A 81 9.34 -6.67 2.72
N SER A 82 8.34 -7.43 2.26
CA SER A 82 8.56 -8.71 1.57
C SER A 82 7.97 -8.68 0.18
N THR A 83 8.47 -9.56 -0.69
CA THR A 83 7.88 -9.79 -2.02
C THR A 83 6.45 -10.32 -1.86
N PHE A 84 5.59 -9.93 -2.80
CA PHE A 84 4.23 -10.45 -2.92
C PHE A 84 4.00 -10.90 -4.38
N ASP A 85 4.03 -12.21 -4.59
CA ASP A 85 3.79 -12.87 -5.88
C ASP A 85 3.16 -14.25 -5.66
N ASP A 86 3.01 -15.05 -6.71
CA ASP A 86 2.38 -16.37 -6.61
C ASP A 86 3.22 -17.39 -5.82
N ASP A 87 4.54 -17.22 -5.76
CA ASP A 87 5.46 -18.04 -4.98
C ASP A 87 5.59 -17.54 -3.53
N HIS A 88 5.29 -16.25 -3.29
CA HIS A 88 5.37 -15.56 -2.01
C HIS A 88 4.01 -14.91 -1.65
N PRO A 89 2.95 -15.72 -1.38
CA PRO A 89 1.67 -15.20 -0.97
C PRO A 89 1.72 -14.58 0.44
N LEU A 90 0.75 -13.74 0.76
CA LEU A 90 0.56 -13.23 2.12
C LEU A 90 0.01 -14.36 2.99
N ASN A 91 0.76 -14.73 4.03
CA ASN A 91 0.29 -15.63 5.07
C ASN A 91 -0.41 -14.87 6.22
N VAL A 92 -1.72 -15.03 6.31
CA VAL A 92 -2.54 -14.53 7.41
C VAL A 92 -2.63 -15.61 8.48
N SER A 93 -1.98 -15.40 9.62
CA SER A 93 -2.00 -16.39 10.71
C SER A 93 -3.17 -16.18 11.67
N ALA A 94 -3.92 -17.25 11.96
CA ALA A 94 -4.99 -17.22 12.95
C ALA A 94 -4.49 -17.02 14.38
N ALA A 95 -3.25 -17.45 14.67
CA ALA A 95 -2.62 -17.18 15.95
C ALA A 95 -2.33 -15.69 16.18
N LYS A 96 -2.15 -14.92 15.09
CA LYS A 96 -1.87 -13.47 15.15
C LYS A 96 -3.11 -12.60 14.96
N CYS A 97 -4.04 -13.02 14.11
CA CYS A 97 -5.16 -12.20 13.66
C CYS A 97 -6.49 -12.78 14.17
N HIS A 98 -6.72 -12.70 15.49
CA HIS A 98 -7.85 -13.32 16.18
C HIS A 98 -8.86 -12.28 16.71
N ASP A 99 -9.83 -12.72 17.52
CA ASP A 99 -10.93 -11.86 18.00
C ASP A 99 -10.48 -10.64 18.84
N LEU A 100 -9.23 -10.62 19.29
CA LEU A 100 -8.63 -9.53 20.09
C LEU A 100 -7.44 -8.86 19.39
N SER A 101 -7.12 -9.27 18.16
CA SER A 101 -5.95 -8.79 17.43
C SER A 101 -6.29 -8.62 15.95
N ILE A 102 -6.16 -7.38 15.49
CA ILE A 102 -6.40 -7.00 14.11
C ILE A 102 -5.05 -6.94 13.40
N CYS A 103 -5.01 -7.48 12.19
CA CYS A 103 -3.86 -7.38 11.31
C CYS A 103 -4.19 -6.53 10.09
N LEU A 104 -3.24 -5.66 9.72
CA LEU A 104 -3.38 -4.74 8.60
C LEU A 104 -2.11 -4.77 7.76
N TRP A 105 -2.28 -5.07 6.48
CA TRP A 105 -1.20 -5.07 5.50
C TRP A 105 -1.53 -4.19 4.31
N TYR A 106 -0.48 -3.76 3.64
CA TYR A 106 -0.53 -2.93 2.46
C TYR A 106 0.25 -3.60 1.35
N ILE A 107 -0.30 -3.57 0.15
CA ILE A 107 0.31 -4.12 -1.05
C ILE A 107 0.51 -2.99 -2.03
N SER A 108 1.75 -2.82 -2.46
CA SER A 108 2.15 -1.78 -3.41
C SER A 108 2.73 -2.44 -4.65
N PRO A 109 2.37 -1.97 -5.86
CA PRO A 109 2.95 -2.48 -7.10
C PRO A 109 4.45 -2.16 -7.14
N LEU A 110 5.23 -3.10 -7.67
CA LEU A 110 6.66 -2.91 -7.85
C LEU A 110 6.91 -2.31 -9.24
N ILE A 111 7.35 -1.06 -9.27
CA ILE A 111 7.52 -0.27 -10.50
C ILE A 111 9.00 -0.24 -10.89
N ILE A 112 9.27 -0.45 -12.17
CA ILE A 112 10.60 -0.41 -12.76
C ILE A 112 10.75 0.90 -13.53
N PHE A 113 11.74 1.73 -13.18
CA PHE A 113 12.05 2.97 -13.91
C PHE A 113 13.45 2.98 -14.53
N SER A 114 14.30 2.01 -14.20
CA SER A 114 15.60 1.79 -14.85
C SER A 114 15.87 0.29 -15.02
N SER A 115 16.95 -0.08 -15.71
CA SER A 115 17.26 -1.49 -16.00
C SER A 115 17.53 -2.34 -14.75
N SER A 116 17.95 -1.72 -13.65
CA SER A 116 18.32 -2.41 -12.41
C SER A 116 17.54 -1.94 -11.18
N THR A 117 16.85 -0.81 -11.26
CA THR A 117 16.24 -0.18 -10.09
C THR A 117 14.74 -0.26 -10.13
N LYS A 118 14.17 -0.67 -8.99
CA LYS A 118 12.74 -0.80 -8.77
C LYS A 118 12.35 -0.04 -7.52
N TYR A 119 11.13 0.46 -7.48
CA TYR A 119 10.55 1.06 -6.29
C TYR A 119 9.11 0.61 -6.06
N ALA A 120 8.65 0.77 -4.84
CA ALA A 120 7.24 0.72 -4.51
C ALA A 120 6.90 1.88 -3.57
N LEU A 121 5.84 2.61 -3.90
CA LEU A 121 5.32 3.67 -3.04
C LEU A 121 4.53 3.02 -1.89
N LEU A 122 5.03 3.16 -0.66
CA LEU A 122 4.36 2.61 0.52
C LEU A 122 3.38 3.63 1.12
N GLY A 123 3.68 4.92 1.00
CA GLY A 123 2.76 6.00 1.39
C GLY A 123 2.94 6.44 2.83
N GLU A 124 1.88 6.99 3.42
CA GLU A 124 1.88 7.49 4.80
C GLU A 124 1.74 6.33 5.79
N TRP A 125 2.87 5.79 6.25
CA TRP A 125 2.95 4.58 7.07
C TRP A 125 2.20 4.66 8.41
N ASN A 126 2.00 5.86 8.93
CA ASN A 126 1.32 6.10 10.20
C ASN A 126 -0.19 6.29 10.04
N LYS A 127 -0.76 5.89 8.89
CA LYS A 127 -2.19 6.00 8.60
C LYS A 127 -2.76 4.65 8.18
N TRP A 128 -4.01 4.41 8.57
CA TRP A 128 -4.76 3.22 8.17
C TRP A 128 -4.94 3.14 6.66
N THR A 129 -5.09 4.29 5.99
CA THR A 129 -5.04 4.41 4.53
C THR A 129 -3.71 5.03 4.15
N ALA A 130 -2.72 4.18 3.84
CA ALA A 130 -1.37 4.62 3.50
C ALA A 130 -1.30 5.34 2.14
N ILE A 131 -2.13 4.91 1.18
CA ILE A 131 -2.24 5.49 -0.17
C ILE A 131 -3.68 5.89 -0.45
N SER A 132 -3.88 7.15 -0.85
CA SER A 132 -5.19 7.71 -1.21
C SER A 132 -5.04 8.64 -2.42
N SER A 133 -6.00 8.60 -3.34
CA SER A 133 -6.10 9.54 -4.47
C SER A 133 -6.32 11.00 -4.04
N GLN A 134 -6.73 11.21 -2.78
CA GLN A 134 -6.82 12.55 -2.17
C GLN A 134 -5.47 13.09 -1.70
N ARG A 135 -4.43 12.24 -1.67
CA ARG A 135 -3.08 12.55 -1.22
C ARG A 135 -2.08 12.44 -2.37
N ILE A 136 -2.14 11.37 -3.13
CA ILE A 136 -1.26 11.12 -4.27
C ILE A 136 -2.10 11.33 -5.52
N ILE A 137 -1.85 12.43 -6.22
CA ILE A 137 -2.67 12.84 -7.36
C ILE A 137 -2.05 12.45 -8.71
N GLY A 138 -0.79 12.02 -8.71
CA GLY A 138 -0.10 11.55 -9.92
C GLY A 138 1.12 10.70 -9.61
N ILE A 139 1.40 9.73 -10.49
CA ILE A 139 2.62 8.93 -10.53
C ILE A 139 3.07 8.86 -11.99
N ASP A 140 4.15 9.56 -12.30
CA ASP A 140 4.72 9.66 -13.64
C ASP A 140 6.09 8.99 -13.68
N ASN A 141 6.26 7.98 -14.53
CA ASN A 141 7.50 7.23 -14.66
C ASN A 141 8.22 7.62 -15.95
N PHE A 142 9.42 8.20 -15.81
CA PHE A 142 10.25 8.64 -16.93
C PHE A 142 11.35 7.63 -17.21
N ILE A 143 10.98 6.51 -17.86
CA ILE A 143 11.88 5.38 -18.14
C ILE A 143 13.14 5.83 -18.90
N GLY A 144 13.01 6.75 -19.88
CA GLY A 144 14.17 7.27 -20.62
C GLY A 144 15.11 8.16 -19.82
N SER A 145 14.67 8.67 -18.67
CA SER A 145 15.43 9.55 -17.79
C SER A 145 15.73 8.91 -16.43
N ASN A 146 15.37 7.65 -16.24
CA ASN A 146 15.59 6.86 -15.02
C ASN A 146 15.12 7.54 -13.72
N PHE A 147 13.94 8.17 -13.74
CA PHE A 147 13.31 8.67 -12.52
C PHE A 147 11.79 8.54 -12.55
N ALA A 148 11.18 8.55 -11.37
CA ALA A 148 9.75 8.69 -11.17
C ALA A 148 9.44 9.97 -10.42
N LEU A 149 8.33 10.60 -10.78
CA LEU A 149 7.77 11.79 -10.15
C LEU A 149 6.42 11.45 -9.56
N ILE A 150 6.22 11.75 -8.29
CA ILE A 150 4.97 11.50 -7.57
C ILE A 150 4.48 12.84 -7.02
N THR A 151 3.29 13.24 -7.44
CA THR A 151 2.67 14.49 -7.00
C THR A 151 1.86 14.25 -5.75
N VAL A 152 2.23 14.94 -4.67
CA VAL A 152 1.64 14.81 -3.33
C VAL A 152 0.86 16.09 -3.03
N TYR A 153 -0.41 15.94 -2.65
CA TYR A 153 -1.30 17.05 -2.31
C TYR A 153 -1.63 17.07 -0.83
N GLY A 154 -1.70 18.24 -0.21
CA GLY A 154 -1.97 18.41 1.21
C GLY A 154 -2.43 19.81 1.58
N LEU A 155 -2.51 20.06 2.88
CA LEU A 155 -2.72 21.42 3.36
C LEU A 155 -1.45 22.25 3.15
N VAL A 156 -1.63 23.54 2.91
CA VAL A 156 -0.55 24.52 2.89
C VAL A 156 0.33 24.36 4.14
N SER A 157 1.65 24.28 3.94
CA SER A 157 2.64 24.05 5.01
C SER A 157 2.49 22.74 5.80
N GLU A 158 1.66 21.79 5.33
CA GLU A 158 1.60 20.44 5.91
C GLU A 158 2.92 19.72 5.68
N VAL A 159 3.31 18.91 6.67
CA VAL A 159 4.46 18.02 6.61
C VAL A 159 3.95 16.58 6.54
N VAL A 160 4.23 15.91 5.42
CA VAL A 160 3.72 14.59 5.09
C VAL A 160 4.86 13.59 5.01
N PRO A 161 4.98 12.62 5.95
CA PRO A 161 5.96 11.55 5.85
C PRO A 161 5.50 10.47 4.87
N ILE A 162 6.37 10.09 3.94
CA ILE A 162 6.11 9.06 2.94
C ILE A 162 7.24 8.03 2.98
N LEU A 163 6.86 6.76 3.07
CA LEU A 163 7.79 5.65 2.87
C LEU A 163 7.82 5.21 1.40
N VAL A 164 9.04 4.89 0.95
CA VAL A 164 9.32 4.32 -0.36
C VAL A 164 10.23 3.11 -0.17
N PHE A 165 9.86 1.98 -0.76
CA PHE A 165 10.78 0.88 -0.99
C PHE A 165 11.58 1.16 -2.26
N HIS A 166 12.89 1.02 -2.20
CA HIS A 166 13.83 1.23 -3.29
C HIS A 166 14.83 0.09 -3.32
N SER A 167 14.97 -0.62 -4.44
CA SER A 167 15.76 -1.86 -4.52
C SER A 167 17.22 -1.70 -4.08
N ASN A 168 17.82 -0.52 -4.28
CA ASN A 168 19.21 -0.24 -3.92
C ASN A 168 19.39 0.47 -2.57
N LEU A 169 18.32 1.09 -2.04
CA LEU A 169 18.37 1.93 -0.82
C LEU A 169 17.54 1.34 0.33
N SER A 170 16.92 0.17 0.10
CA SER A 170 15.95 -0.45 0.99
C SER A 170 14.76 0.47 1.25
N ILE A 171 14.46 0.83 2.50
CA ILE A 171 13.33 1.67 2.85
C ILE A 171 13.81 3.07 3.12
N VAL A 172 13.26 4.04 2.38
CA VAL A 172 13.57 5.46 2.56
C VAL A 172 12.33 6.16 3.09
N ASN A 173 12.49 6.85 4.23
CA ASN A 173 11.50 7.76 4.78
C ASN A 173 11.79 9.17 4.29
N VAL A 174 10.88 9.71 3.47
CA VAL A 174 10.98 11.05 2.92
C VAL A 174 9.91 11.93 3.52
N THR A 175 10.27 13.15 3.89
CA THR A 175 9.33 14.14 4.40
C THR A 175 9.02 15.15 3.31
N CYS A 176 7.78 15.15 2.82
CA CYS A 176 7.26 16.13 1.88
C CYS A 176 6.69 17.34 2.63
N ARG A 177 7.18 18.54 2.31
CA ARG A 177 6.63 19.79 2.83
C ARG A 177 5.81 20.43 1.73
N MET A 178 4.51 20.60 1.96
CA MET A 178 3.61 21.15 0.94
C MET A 178 3.94 22.62 0.67
N HIS A 179 3.98 23.00 -0.60
CA HIS A 179 4.23 24.37 -1.05
C HIS A 179 3.22 25.33 -0.38
N PRO A 180 3.67 26.51 0.08
CA PRO A 180 2.83 27.43 0.86
C PRO A 180 1.64 28.00 0.10
N ASP A 181 1.69 28.01 -1.24
CA ASP A 181 0.63 28.62 -2.06
C ASP A 181 -0.36 27.60 -2.64
N GLU A 182 0.11 26.38 -2.94
CA GLU A 182 -0.66 25.40 -3.72
C GLU A 182 -1.02 24.14 -2.91
N GLY A 183 -0.32 23.89 -1.80
CA GLY A 183 -0.50 22.67 -1.02
C GLY A 183 0.06 21.42 -1.72
N GLU A 184 0.97 21.57 -2.67
CA GLU A 184 1.57 20.46 -3.43
C GLU A 184 3.06 20.27 -3.11
N ALA A 185 3.55 19.05 -3.26
CA ALA A 185 4.97 18.72 -3.23
C ALA A 185 5.27 17.61 -4.25
N GLN A 186 6.52 17.54 -4.68
CA GLN A 186 7.00 16.58 -5.67
C GLN A 186 7.98 15.60 -5.03
N LEU A 187 7.56 14.35 -4.89
CA LEU A 187 8.43 13.24 -4.51
C LEU A 187 9.13 12.70 -5.77
N VAL A 188 10.45 12.83 -5.80
CA VAL A 188 11.32 12.37 -6.89
C VAL A 188 12.07 11.13 -6.44
N ILE A 189 12.04 10.10 -7.28
CA ILE A 189 12.72 8.82 -7.07
C ILE A 189 13.64 8.60 -8.27
N ASP A 190 14.94 8.50 -8.05
CA ASP A 190 15.91 8.11 -9.07
C ASP A 190 16.83 7.00 -8.57
N ASP A 191 17.77 6.53 -9.40
CA ASP A 191 18.63 5.39 -9.08
C ASP A 191 19.46 5.55 -7.78
N ARG A 192 19.66 6.78 -7.31
CA ARG A 192 20.59 7.13 -6.23
C ARG A 192 19.94 7.84 -5.06
N ARG A 193 18.74 8.41 -5.23
CA ARG A 193 18.07 9.16 -4.19
C ARG A 193 16.55 9.07 -4.28
N VAL A 194 15.94 9.24 -3.11
CA VAL A 194 14.52 9.49 -2.95
C VAL A 194 14.41 10.79 -2.16
N GLY A 195 13.74 11.81 -2.70
CA GLY A 195 13.65 13.13 -2.08
C GLY A 195 12.36 13.83 -2.44
N CYS A 196 11.93 14.79 -1.62
CA CYS A 196 10.70 15.54 -1.85
C CYS A 196 10.98 17.04 -1.84
N TYR A 197 10.39 17.75 -2.79
CA TYR A 197 10.63 19.15 -3.10
C TYR A 197 9.32 19.94 -3.14
#